data_AF-A0A8C7PY69-F1
#
_entry.id   AF-A0A8C7PY69-F1
#
_cell.length_a   1.000
_cell.length_b   1.000
_cell.length_c   1.000
_cell.angle_alpha   90.00
_cell.angle_beta   90.00
_cell.angle_gamma   90.00
#
_symmetry.space_group_name_H-M   'P 1'
#
loop_
_entity.id
_entity.type
_entity.pdbx_description
1 polymer ?
#
loop_
_entity_poly.entity_id
_entity_poly.type
_entity_poly.pdbx_seq_one_letter_code
_entity_poly.pdbx_strand_id
1 'polypeptide(L)'
;MGRRSTSSTKSGKFMNPTDQARKEARKRELKKNKKQRMMVRTAVLKMKDPRQIIKDMEKLDEMEFNPVQQPLLNEKVLRDKRKKLRETFERIVRLYERENPDTYKELRKLELDYESNRGKLSLYFDSVKVSRAMERMARKTTATLKRTVKEIGMKEARLTRGCWWTGRRTIERRAERRTEGTDMQVRSGALSAYVHA
;
A
#
# COMPACT_ATOMS: atom_id res chain seq x y z
N MET A 1 8.58 41.50 -14.86
CA MET A 1 7.99 41.77 -16.20
C MET A 1 7.55 43.21 -16.28
N GLY A 2 8.19 44.01 -17.16
CA GLY A 2 8.04 45.47 -17.20
C GLY A 2 6.66 45.96 -17.65
N ARG A 3 6.15 46.98 -16.95
CA ARG A 3 4.88 47.65 -17.22
C ARG A 3 5.08 48.69 -18.33
N ARG A 4 4.82 48.32 -19.60
CA ARG A 4 4.88 49.26 -20.73
C ARG A 4 3.79 50.34 -20.62
N SER A 5 4.12 51.57 -21.03
CA SER A 5 3.17 52.69 -21.09
C SER A 5 2.04 52.39 -22.08
N THR A 6 0.81 52.79 -21.75
CA THR A 6 -0.38 52.46 -22.55
C THR A 6 -0.57 53.35 -23.78
N SER A 7 0.24 54.40 -23.93
CA SER A 7 0.16 55.42 -24.98
C SER A 7 1.05 55.13 -26.19
N SER A 8 1.98 54.17 -26.10
CA SER A 8 2.97 53.90 -27.14
C SER A 8 2.83 52.49 -27.73
N THR A 9 3.20 52.33 -29.00
CA THR A 9 3.22 51.05 -29.72
C THR A 9 4.39 50.16 -29.26
N LYS A 10 4.41 48.89 -29.71
CA LYS A 10 5.49 47.94 -29.40
C LYS A 10 6.89 48.46 -29.83
N SER A 11 6.94 49.37 -30.80
CA SER A 11 8.15 50.02 -31.32
C SER A 11 8.47 51.38 -30.69
N GLY A 12 7.70 51.85 -29.69
CA GLY A 12 7.92 53.17 -29.09
C GLY A 12 7.23 54.33 -29.82
N LYS A 13 6.68 54.11 -31.03
CA LYS A 13 5.97 55.14 -31.80
C LYS A 13 4.63 55.52 -31.14
N PHE A 14 4.26 56.80 -31.24
CA PHE A 14 2.96 57.31 -30.79
C PHE A 14 1.82 56.49 -31.42
N MET A 15 0.83 56.15 -30.60
CA MET A 15 -0.29 55.34 -31.03
C MET A 15 -1.40 56.22 -31.62
N ASN A 16 -2.08 55.74 -32.66
CA ASN A 16 -3.20 56.47 -33.26
C ASN A 16 -4.30 56.76 -32.21
N PRO A 17 -4.81 58.00 -32.11
CA PRO A 17 -5.86 58.37 -31.13
C PRO A 17 -7.10 57.47 -31.19
N THR A 18 -7.50 56.98 -32.37
CA THR A 18 -8.62 56.04 -32.53
C THR A 18 -8.32 54.67 -31.92
N ASP A 19 -7.10 54.16 -32.09
CA ASP A 19 -6.68 52.90 -31.49
C ASP A 19 -6.47 53.03 -29.97
N GLN A 20 -6.11 54.22 -29.49
CA GLN A 20 -6.08 54.53 -28.07
C GLN A 20 -7.47 54.47 -27.45
N ALA A 21 -8.47 55.09 -28.07
CA ALA A 21 -9.86 55.03 -27.62
C ALA A 21 -10.40 53.58 -27.60
N ARG A 22 -10.11 52.78 -28.63
CA ARG A 22 -10.47 51.35 -28.66
C ARG A 22 -9.78 50.54 -27.56
N LYS A 23 -8.48 50.74 -27.33
CA LYS A 23 -7.74 50.06 -26.25
C LYS A 23 -8.26 50.45 -24.88
N GLU A 24 -8.62 51.71 -24.67
CA GLU A 24 -9.23 52.17 -23.43
C GLU A 24 -10.61 51.55 -23.20
N ALA A 25 -11.46 51.52 -24.23
CA ALA A 25 -12.76 50.85 -24.17
C ALA A 25 -12.62 49.37 -23.81
N ARG A 26 -11.74 48.63 -24.50
CA ARG A 26 -11.44 47.22 -24.21
C ARG A 26 -10.90 47.02 -22.78
N LYS A 27 -10.04 47.93 -22.30
CA LYS A 27 -9.53 47.87 -20.92
C LYS A 27 -10.63 48.08 -19.88
N ARG A 28 -11.58 48.99 -20.13
CA ARG A 28 -12.76 49.21 -19.28
C ARG A 28 -13.65 47.97 -19.28
N GLU A 29 -13.89 47.37 -20.44
CA GLU A 29 -14.66 46.13 -20.58
C GLU A 29 -13.98 44.95 -19.86
N LEU A 30 -12.69 44.72 -20.07
CA LEU A 30 -11.93 43.68 -19.37
C LEU A 30 -11.96 43.84 -17.85
N LYS A 31 -11.98 45.08 -17.34
CA LYS A 31 -12.15 45.35 -15.90
C LYS A 31 -13.56 44.95 -15.43
N LYS A 32 -14.62 45.27 -16.19
CA LYS A 32 -15.99 44.83 -15.89
C LYS A 32 -16.08 43.29 -15.87
N ASN A 33 -15.54 42.63 -16.89
CA ASN A 33 -15.50 41.16 -16.98
C ASN A 33 -14.71 40.53 -15.82
N LYS A 34 -13.59 41.15 -15.40
CA LYS A 34 -12.84 40.69 -14.22
C LYS A 34 -13.67 40.81 -12.95
N LYS A 35 -14.38 41.94 -12.73
CA LYS A 35 -15.26 42.12 -11.58
C LYS A 35 -16.40 41.11 -11.59
N GLN A 36 -17.06 40.90 -12.73
CA GLN A 36 -18.12 39.92 -12.88
C GLN A 36 -17.62 38.50 -12.58
N ARG A 37 -16.46 38.11 -13.12
CA ARG A 37 -15.84 36.81 -12.79
C ARG A 37 -15.56 36.66 -11.30
N MET A 38 -15.13 37.71 -10.61
CA MET A 38 -14.93 37.66 -9.16
C MET A 38 -16.26 37.51 -8.41
N MET A 39 -17.29 38.27 -8.78
CA MET A 39 -18.63 38.16 -8.19
C MET A 39 -19.24 36.77 -8.41
N VAL A 40 -19.13 36.22 -9.61
CA VAL A 40 -19.59 34.86 -9.92
C VAL A 40 -18.82 33.83 -9.09
N ARG A 41 -17.50 33.97 -8.95
CA ARG A 41 -16.68 33.07 -8.12
C ARG A 41 -17.09 33.11 -6.64
N THR A 42 -17.35 34.29 -6.08
CA THR A 42 -17.80 34.41 -4.69
C THR A 42 -19.20 33.86 -4.51
N ALA A 43 -20.13 34.12 -5.43
CA ALA A 43 -21.49 33.58 -5.38
C ALA A 43 -21.50 32.04 -5.44
N VAL A 44 -20.74 31.44 -6.38
CA VAL A 44 -20.61 29.98 -6.49
C VAL A 44 -20.04 29.35 -5.21
N LEU A 45 -19.14 30.05 -4.50
CA LEU A 45 -18.62 29.57 -3.22
C LEU A 45 -19.66 29.65 -2.10
N LYS A 46 -20.51 30.68 -2.06
CA LYS A 46 -21.59 30.82 -1.08
C LYS A 46 -22.70 29.78 -1.24
N MET A 47 -22.94 29.31 -2.46
CA MET A 47 -23.94 28.27 -2.74
C MET A 47 -23.53 26.87 -2.25
N LYS A 48 -22.25 26.65 -1.91
CA LYS A 48 -21.78 25.35 -1.43
C LYS A 48 -22.04 25.22 0.06
N ASP A 49 -22.60 24.09 0.47
CA ASP A 49 -22.72 23.77 1.90
C ASP A 49 -21.36 23.25 2.43
N PRO A 50 -20.73 23.96 3.39
CA PRO A 50 -19.48 23.53 3.99
C PRO A 50 -19.61 22.20 4.75
N ARG A 51 -20.78 21.88 5.31
CA ARG A 51 -21.00 20.60 6.01
C ARG A 51 -21.00 19.43 5.03
N GLN A 52 -21.53 19.63 3.83
CA GLN A 52 -21.49 18.61 2.79
C GLN A 52 -20.06 18.32 2.32
N ILE A 53 -19.19 19.34 2.24
CA ILE A 53 -17.79 19.16 1.87
C ILE A 53 -17.05 18.29 2.89
N ILE A 54 -17.29 18.50 4.19
CA ILE A 54 -16.72 17.64 5.25
C ILE A 54 -17.19 16.20 5.06
N LYS A 55 -18.50 15.96 4.89
CA LYS A 55 -19.05 14.61 4.67
C LYS A 55 -18.45 13.92 3.45
N ASP A 56 -18.24 14.65 2.35
CA ASP A 56 -17.62 14.11 1.15
C ASP A 56 -16.14 13.76 1.38
N MET A 57 -15.43 14.51 2.22
CA MET A 57 -14.07 14.15 2.65
C MET A 57 -14.06 12.91 3.54
N GLU A 58 -14.97 12.80 4.50
CA GLU A 58 -15.13 11.64 5.38
C GLU A 58 -15.39 10.36 4.58
N LYS A 59 -16.28 10.41 3.58
CA LYS A 59 -16.52 9.28 2.67
C LYS A 59 -15.25 8.86 1.92
N LEU A 60 -14.41 9.80 1.50
CA LEU A 60 -13.13 9.47 0.87
C LEU A 60 -12.13 8.84 1.85
N ASP A 61 -12.15 9.24 3.11
CA ASP A 61 -11.34 8.64 4.17
C ASP A 61 -11.83 7.23 4.52
N GLU A 62 -13.14 7.01 4.65
CA GLU A 62 -13.73 5.68 4.87
C GLU A 62 -13.36 4.70 3.74
N MET A 63 -13.34 5.18 2.49
CA MET A 63 -12.89 4.39 1.34
C MET A 63 -11.40 4.07 1.38
N GLU A 64 -10.54 4.99 1.82
CA GLU A 64 -9.08 4.80 1.89
C GLU A 64 -8.69 3.87 3.05
N PHE A 65 -9.31 4.07 4.21
CA PHE A 65 -9.00 3.38 5.45
C PHE A 65 -9.88 2.14 5.70
N ASN A 66 -10.49 1.58 4.65
CA ASN A 66 -11.28 0.36 4.78
C ASN A 66 -10.34 -0.84 5.01
N PRO A 67 -10.36 -1.49 6.21
CA PRO A 67 -9.48 -2.62 6.48
C PRO A 67 -9.92 -3.88 5.73
N VAL A 68 -11.18 -4.00 5.32
CA VAL A 68 -11.74 -5.23 4.75
C VAL A 68 -11.53 -5.28 3.25
N GLN A 69 -11.80 -4.18 2.55
CA GLN A 69 -11.74 -4.11 1.09
C GLN A 69 -10.62 -3.18 0.65
N GLN A 70 -9.84 -3.60 -0.35
CA GLN A 70 -8.90 -2.70 -1.01
C GLN A 70 -9.67 -1.58 -1.72
N PRO A 71 -9.22 -0.32 -1.63
CA PRO A 71 -9.87 0.79 -2.30
C PRO A 71 -9.96 0.55 -3.81
N LEU A 72 -11.15 0.75 -4.39
CA LEU A 72 -11.37 0.62 -5.84
C LEU A 72 -10.61 1.68 -6.66
N LEU A 73 -10.25 2.79 -6.03
CA LEU A 73 -9.55 3.92 -6.64
C LEU A 73 -8.08 3.95 -6.21
N ASN A 74 -7.22 4.38 -7.13
CA ASN A 74 -5.80 4.62 -6.86
C ASN A 74 -5.64 5.66 -5.72
N GLU A 75 -4.76 5.36 -4.76
CA GLU A 75 -4.45 6.21 -3.60
C GLU A 75 -4.10 7.65 -3.99
N LYS A 76 -3.37 7.84 -5.11
CA LYS A 76 -3.06 9.18 -5.63
C LYS A 76 -4.33 9.98 -5.96
N VAL A 77 -5.33 9.33 -6.56
CA VAL A 77 -6.59 9.97 -6.96
C VAL A 77 -7.42 10.35 -5.73
N LEU A 78 -7.44 9.52 -4.69
CA LEU A 78 -8.12 9.82 -3.43
C LEU A 78 -7.50 11.03 -2.73
N ARG A 79 -6.16 11.07 -2.65
CA ARG A 79 -5.42 12.22 -2.10
C ARG A 79 -5.68 13.50 -2.88
N ASP A 80 -5.65 13.44 -4.22
CA ASP A 80 -5.90 14.60 -5.09
C ASP A 80 -7.35 15.11 -4.95
N LYS A 81 -8.35 14.22 -4.84
CA LYS A 81 -9.76 14.60 -4.59
C LYS A 81 -9.94 15.25 -3.22
N ARG A 82 -9.35 14.67 -2.17
CA ARG A 82 -9.39 15.22 -0.80
C ARG A 82 -8.76 16.61 -0.74
N LYS A 83 -7.59 16.78 -1.38
CA LYS A 83 -6.92 18.08 -1.48
C LYS A 83 -7.81 19.16 -2.10
N LYS A 84 -8.51 18.84 -3.19
CA LYS A 84 -9.45 19.78 -3.85
C LYS A 84 -10.65 20.16 -2.97
N LEU A 85 -11.17 19.21 -2.20
CA LEU A 85 -12.25 19.47 -1.25
C LEU A 85 -11.78 20.37 -0.11
N ARG A 86 -10.60 20.08 0.48
CA ARG A 86 -9.96 20.91 1.51
C ARG A 86 -9.70 22.34 1.03
N GLU A 87 -9.12 22.52 -0.15
CA GLU A 87 -8.90 23.84 -0.75
C GLU A 87 -10.23 24.61 -1.01
N THR A 88 -11.32 23.89 -1.23
CA THR A 88 -12.65 24.50 -1.38
C THR A 88 -13.21 24.92 -0.02
N PHE A 89 -13.07 24.07 0.99
CA PHE A 89 -13.46 24.36 2.38
C PHE A 89 -12.69 25.57 2.93
N GLU A 90 -11.37 25.62 2.81
CA GLU A 90 -10.54 26.75 3.25
C GLU A 90 -10.96 28.08 2.62
N ARG A 91 -11.33 28.06 1.33
CA ARG A 91 -11.84 29.26 0.65
C ARG A 91 -13.18 29.73 1.22
N ILE A 92 -14.04 28.80 1.64
CA ILE A 92 -15.31 29.11 2.30
C ILE A 92 -15.06 29.65 3.72
N VAL A 93 -14.15 29.03 4.48
CA VAL A 93 -13.75 29.49 5.81
C VAL A 93 -13.25 30.94 5.76
N ARG A 94 -12.35 31.28 4.83
CA ARG A 94 -11.85 32.66 4.64
C ARG A 94 -12.91 33.65 4.16
N LEU A 95 -14.01 33.17 3.56
CA LEU A 95 -15.14 34.01 3.19
C LEU A 95 -15.95 34.36 4.45
N TYR A 96 -16.28 33.36 5.27
CA TYR A 96 -17.04 33.56 6.51
C TYR A 96 -16.24 34.27 7.60
N GLU A 97 -14.91 34.16 7.63
CA GLU A 97 -14.05 34.94 8.52
C GLU A 97 -14.31 36.45 8.42
N ARG A 98 -14.63 36.94 7.21
CA ARG A 98 -14.94 38.36 6.98
C ARG A 98 -16.42 38.70 7.12
N GLU A 99 -17.31 37.76 6.79
CA GLU A 99 -18.76 38.03 6.73
C GLU A 99 -19.48 37.70 8.04
N ASN A 100 -19.18 36.58 8.70
CA ASN A 100 -19.86 36.12 9.92
C ASN A 100 -18.88 35.37 10.87
N PRO A 101 -18.43 36.01 11.97
CA PRO A 101 -17.45 35.41 12.87
C PRO A 101 -17.98 34.18 13.63
N ASP A 102 -19.29 34.07 13.86
CA ASP A 102 -19.87 32.92 14.57
C ASP A 102 -19.89 31.66 13.69
N THR A 103 -20.31 31.80 12.43
CA THR A 103 -20.22 30.70 11.45
C THR A 103 -18.77 30.27 11.23
N TYR A 104 -17.82 31.21 11.23
CA TYR A 104 -16.40 30.88 11.15
C TYR A 104 -15.96 29.97 12.30
N LYS A 105 -16.34 30.27 13.56
CA LYS A 105 -16.02 29.42 14.71
C LYS A 105 -16.59 28.01 14.57
N GLU A 106 -17.84 27.89 14.12
CA GLU A 106 -18.45 26.58 13.85
C GLU A 106 -17.69 25.77 12.79
N LEU A 107 -17.31 26.42 11.69
CA LEU A 107 -16.55 25.78 10.61
C LEU A 107 -15.17 25.32 11.07
N ARG A 108 -14.49 26.10 11.92
CA ARG A 108 -13.20 25.72 12.50
C ARG A 108 -13.34 24.54 13.47
N LYS A 109 -14.43 24.48 14.22
CA LYS A 109 -14.73 23.31 15.06
C LYS A 109 -14.94 22.05 14.21
N LEU A 110 -15.74 22.15 13.14
CA LEU A 110 -15.97 21.03 12.22
C LEU A 110 -14.67 20.53 11.56
N GLU A 111 -13.76 21.44 11.21
CA GLU A 111 -12.45 21.09 10.68
C GLU A 111 -11.62 20.30 11.69
N LEU A 112 -11.57 20.75 12.94
CA LEU A 112 -10.85 20.06 14.02
C LEU A 112 -11.43 18.68 14.34
N ASP A 113 -12.76 18.58 14.36
CA ASP A 113 -13.46 17.31 14.60
C ASP A 113 -13.15 16.31 13.47
N TYR A 114 -13.18 16.77 12.21
CA TYR A 114 -12.80 15.97 11.05
C TYR A 114 -11.33 15.48 11.13
N GLU A 115 -10.39 16.37 11.45
CA GLU A 115 -8.97 15.99 11.56
C GLU A 115 -8.72 14.98 12.69
N SER A 116 -9.41 15.17 13.83
CA SER A 116 -9.36 14.24 14.95
C SER A 116 -9.92 12.87 14.58
N ASN A 117 -11.07 12.82 13.91
CA ASN A 117 -11.69 11.58 13.46
C ASN A 117 -10.83 10.85 12.43
N ARG A 118 -10.26 11.58 11.47
CA ARG A 118 -9.33 11.02 10.48
C ARG A 118 -8.07 10.47 11.13
N GLY A 119 -7.52 11.15 12.13
CA GLY A 119 -6.38 10.65 12.91
C GLY A 119 -6.68 9.31 13.57
N LYS A 120 -7.84 9.19 14.24
CA LYS A 120 -8.30 7.93 14.85
C LYS A 120 -8.45 6.82 13.81
N LEU A 121 -9.05 7.15 12.65
CA LEU A 121 -9.29 6.18 11.58
C LEU A 121 -7.98 5.68 10.96
N SER A 122 -7.01 6.57 10.75
CA SER A 122 -5.67 6.22 10.26
C SER A 122 -4.94 5.30 11.23
N LEU A 123 -4.94 5.64 12.53
CA LEU A 123 -4.31 4.82 13.57
C LEU A 123 -4.94 3.43 13.65
N TYR A 124 -6.27 3.34 13.58
CA TYR A 124 -6.97 2.08 13.55
C TYR A 124 -6.59 1.25 12.32
N PHE A 125 -6.60 1.85 11.13
CA PHE A 125 -6.23 1.15 9.90
C PHE A 125 -4.79 0.63 9.92
N ASP A 126 -3.84 1.44 10.39
CA ASP A 126 -2.44 1.04 10.52
C ASP A 126 -2.29 -0.11 11.52
N SER A 127 -3.00 -0.06 12.65
CA SER A 127 -2.98 -1.15 13.64
C SER A 127 -3.48 -2.47 13.05
N VAL A 128 -4.60 -2.45 12.33
CA VAL A 128 -5.17 -3.64 11.67
C VAL A 128 -4.25 -4.16 10.57
N LYS A 129 -3.63 -3.27 9.79
CA LYS A 129 -2.66 -3.64 8.76
C LYS A 129 -1.43 -4.32 9.35
N VAL A 130 -0.90 -3.79 10.45
CA VAL A 130 0.23 -4.39 11.18
C VAL A 130 -0.17 -5.75 11.75
N SER A 131 -1.30 -5.86 12.44
CA SER A 131 -1.78 -7.15 12.99
C SER A 131 -1.95 -8.20 11.90
N ARG A 132 -2.57 -7.87 10.77
CA ARG A 132 -2.72 -8.80 9.64
C ARG A 132 -1.39 -9.19 9.00
N ALA A 133 -0.44 -8.27 8.93
CA ALA A 133 0.91 -8.58 8.44
C ALA A 133 1.63 -9.54 9.41
N MET A 134 1.55 -9.31 10.72
CA MET A 134 2.10 -10.19 11.74
C MET A 134 1.45 -11.58 11.70
N GLU A 135 0.13 -11.66 11.57
CA GLU A 135 -0.58 -12.93 11.46
C GLU A 135 -0.14 -13.72 10.22
N ARG A 136 0.00 -13.05 9.07
CA ARG A 136 0.55 -13.67 7.84
C ARG A 136 1.98 -14.17 8.04
N MET A 137 2.82 -13.42 8.76
CA MET A 137 4.18 -13.85 9.08
C MET A 137 4.19 -15.06 10.01
N ALA A 138 3.37 -15.08 11.07
CA ALA A 138 3.22 -16.22 11.96
C ALA A 138 2.72 -17.48 11.24
N ARG A 139 1.78 -17.33 10.29
CA ARG A 139 1.34 -18.44 9.43
C ARG A 139 2.47 -18.98 8.55
N LYS A 140 3.32 -18.11 8.01
CA LYS A 140 4.49 -18.52 7.21
C LYS A 140 5.53 -19.24 8.06
N THR A 141 5.87 -18.72 9.25
CA THR A 141 6.88 -19.31 10.13
C THR A 141 6.43 -20.67 10.67
N THR A 142 5.15 -20.81 11.06
CA THR A 142 4.59 -22.10 11.46
C THR A 142 4.57 -23.10 10.31
N ALA A 143 4.27 -22.68 9.08
CA ALA A 143 4.34 -23.54 7.91
C ALA A 143 5.77 -23.98 7.58
N THR A 144 6.77 -23.11 7.71
CA THR A 144 8.18 -23.48 7.50
C THR A 144 8.67 -24.42 8.59
N LEU A 145 8.33 -24.19 9.87
CA LEU A 145 8.63 -25.10 10.97
C LEU A 145 8.01 -26.49 10.76
N LYS A 146 6.75 -26.56 10.33
CA LYS A 146 6.10 -27.85 10.01
C LYS A 146 6.82 -28.59 8.88
N ARG A 147 7.30 -27.88 7.86
CA ARG A 147 8.10 -28.48 6.77
C ARG A 147 9.45 -28.99 7.27
N THR A 148 10.17 -28.20 8.06
CA THR A 148 11.51 -28.59 8.56
C THR A 148 11.42 -29.79 9.49
N VAL A 149 10.43 -29.84 10.39
CA VAL A 149 10.18 -31.00 11.25
C VAL A 149 9.86 -32.25 10.43
N LYS A 150 9.02 -32.13 9.39
CA LYS A 150 8.72 -33.23 8.49
C LYS A 150 9.96 -33.74 7.74
N GLU A 151 10.81 -32.83 7.26
CA GLU A 151 12.08 -33.18 6.60
C GLU A 151 13.05 -33.90 7.54
N ILE A 152 13.18 -33.44 8.79
CA ILE A 152 14.01 -34.09 9.81
C ILE A 152 13.50 -35.52 10.06
N GLY A 153 12.19 -35.68 10.31
CA GLY A 153 11.60 -37.01 10.52
C GLY A 153 11.76 -37.94 9.30
N MET A 154 11.68 -37.42 8.07
CA MET A 154 11.94 -38.21 6.86
C MET A 154 13.42 -38.61 6.74
N LYS A 155 14.37 -37.74 7.13
CA LYS A 155 15.81 -38.04 7.16
C LYS A 155 16.13 -39.10 8.21
N GLU A 156 15.58 -38.99 9.42
CA GLU A 156 15.72 -39.99 10.48
C GLU A 156 15.13 -41.35 10.07
N ALA A 157 13.94 -41.35 9.45
CA ALA A 157 13.33 -42.56 8.92
C ALA A 157 14.15 -43.20 7.78
N ARG A 158 14.92 -42.41 7.03
CA ARG A 158 15.84 -42.92 5.99
C ARG A 158 17.12 -43.49 6.60
N LEU A 159 17.68 -42.82 7.61
CA LEU A 159 18.85 -43.28 8.36
C LEU A 159 18.58 -44.59 9.12
N THR A 160 17.47 -44.67 9.85
CA THR A 160 17.06 -45.89 10.57
C THR A 160 16.82 -47.07 9.63
N ARG A 161 16.13 -46.87 8.51
CA ARG A 161 15.98 -47.91 7.47
C ARG A 161 17.32 -48.31 6.85
N GLY A 162 18.22 -47.36 6.61
CA GLY A 162 19.59 -47.63 6.14
C GLY A 162 20.40 -48.48 7.12
N CYS A 163 20.36 -48.13 8.41
CA CYS A 163 21.02 -48.89 9.50
C CYS A 163 20.45 -50.30 9.67
N TRP A 164 19.12 -50.47 9.55
CA TRP A 164 18.49 -51.79 9.55
C TRP A 164 18.90 -52.63 8.35
N TRP A 165 18.98 -52.05 7.15
CA TRP A 165 19.40 -52.75 5.94
C TRP A 165 20.88 -53.14 5.95
N THR A 166 21.76 -52.30 6.51
CA THR A 166 23.18 -52.63 6.68
C THR A 166 23.38 -53.67 7.79
N GLY A 167 22.68 -53.55 8.92
CA GLY A 167 22.69 -54.54 10.00
C GLY A 167 22.19 -55.93 9.59
N ARG A 168 21.12 -55.98 8.76
CA ARG A 168 20.61 -57.24 8.21
C ARG A 168 21.60 -57.89 7.24
N ARG A 169 22.22 -57.10 6.36
CA ARG A 169 23.28 -57.58 5.44
C ARG A 169 24.53 -58.07 6.16
N THR A 170 24.95 -57.45 7.27
CA THR A 170 26.10 -57.95 8.05
C THR A 170 25.76 -59.22 8.80
N ILE A 171 24.52 -59.40 9.27
CA ILE A 171 24.07 -60.66 9.89
C ILE A 171 24.02 -61.79 8.85
N GLU A 172 23.45 -61.55 7.66
CA GLU A 172 23.43 -62.53 6.56
C GLU A 172 24.85 -62.93 6.12
N ARG A 173 25.76 -61.96 5.89
CA ARG A 173 27.17 -62.27 5.56
C ARG A 173 27.96 -62.95 6.68
N ARG A 174 27.48 -62.91 7.93
CA ARG A 174 28.09 -63.61 9.07
C ARG A 174 27.52 -65.01 9.25
N ALA A 175 26.28 -65.23 8.80
CA ALA A 175 25.67 -66.55 8.67
C ALA A 175 26.29 -67.33 7.51
N GLU A 176 26.49 -66.72 6.34
CA GLU A 176 27.16 -67.33 5.18
C GLU A 176 28.60 -67.77 5.49
N ARG A 177 29.34 -67.00 6.31
CA ARG A 177 30.69 -67.39 6.77
C ARG A 177 30.70 -68.51 7.82
N ARG A 178 29.60 -68.77 8.53
CA ARG A 178 29.48 -69.93 9.44
C ARG A 178 29.14 -71.21 8.67
N THR A 179 28.40 -71.11 7.57
CA THR A 179 28.14 -72.24 6.68
C THR A 179 29.37 -72.63 5.86
N GLU A 180 30.18 -71.65 5.41
CA GLU A 180 31.45 -71.96 4.72
C GLU A 180 32.51 -72.59 5.65
N GLY A 181 32.53 -72.22 6.94
CA GLY A 181 33.42 -72.83 7.94
C GLY A 181 33.06 -74.27 8.32
N THR A 182 31.81 -74.68 8.12
CA THR A 182 31.38 -76.08 8.34
C THR A 182 31.58 -76.96 7.11
N ASP A 183 31.55 -76.40 5.90
CA ASP A 183 31.88 -77.12 4.66
C ASP A 183 33.37 -77.44 4.47
N MET A 184 34.28 -76.64 5.05
CA MET A 184 35.72 -76.98 5.03
C MET A 184 36.08 -78.20 5.90
N GLN A 185 35.27 -78.53 6.91
CA GLN A 185 35.53 -79.66 7.80
C GLN A 185 34.93 -80.98 7.28
N VAL A 186 33.95 -80.92 6.38
CA VAL A 186 33.42 -82.11 5.68
C VAL A 186 34.30 -82.48 4.47
N ARG A 187 34.98 -81.51 3.84
CA ARG A 187 35.91 -81.78 2.73
C ARG A 187 37.26 -82.38 3.14
N SER A 188 37.71 -82.22 4.39
CA SER A 188 38.95 -82.87 4.87
C SER A 188 38.76 -84.33 5.30
N GLY A 189 37.52 -84.76 5.57
CA GLY A 189 37.21 -86.16 5.93
C GLY A 189 37.06 -87.10 4.73
N ALA A 190 36.82 -86.59 3.52
CA ALA A 190 36.51 -87.41 2.34
C ALA A 190 37.73 -87.88 1.53
N LEU A 191 38.96 -87.43 1.87
CA LEU A 191 40.19 -87.82 1.16
C LEU A 191 41.03 -88.91 1.85
N SER A 192 40.58 -89.47 2.98
CA SER A 192 41.33 -90.50 3.72
C SER A 192 40.87 -91.95 3.49
N ALA A 193 39.99 -92.20 2.51
CA ALA A 193 39.36 -93.52 2.33
C ALA A 193 39.63 -94.19 0.97
N TYR A 194 40.75 -93.90 0.31
CA TYR A 194 41.09 -94.52 -0.98
C TYR A 194 42.59 -94.81 -1.16
N VAL A 195 43.23 -95.47 -0.17
CA VAL A 195 44.49 -96.20 -0.39
C VAL A 195 44.48 -97.42 0.52
N HIS A 196 43.88 -98.52 0.07
CA HIS A 196 44.26 -99.91 0.38
C HIS A 196 43.30 -100.86 -0.36
N ALA A 197 43.66 -101.19 -1.60
CA ALA A 197 43.34 -102.43 -2.30
C ALA A 197 44.33 -102.58 -3.46
#